data_AF-A0A4U8SYW9-F1
#
_entry.id   AF-A0A4U8SYW9-F1
#
_cell.length_a   1.000
_cell.length_b   1.000
_cell.length_c   1.000
_cell.angle_alpha   90.00
_cell.angle_beta   90.00
_cell.angle_gamma   90.00
#
_symmetry.space_group_name_H-M   'P 1'
#
loop_
_entity.id
_entity.type
_entity.pdbx_description
1 polymer ?
#
loop_
_entity_poly.entity_id
_entity_poly.type
_entity_poly.pdbx_seq_one_letter_code
_entity_poly.pdbx_strand_id
1 'polypeptide(L)'
;MSFARFNKYIVEGETEIFDVGLDSDQGITASRPDTEREAENLKKLKEYLEQNATDSKGNLIVFQAGSGRLSLFNAPGGGFKDAGIATITGTRGGSLSGAIDFSKITYQNSKANQNVDARGLQIAERTDLTWVNAISPGDSGSGFYIYDKTKGKWLLLGVTAQADFMGGGTSAIAVATKKDFEEYKKSEQEVDLKGADNWTLSANGNTLSNVTLQANKDIVFKNGGSIMVQSNLYRNISGQVGGFVFKAKEGASADKPTTYKITSSTQSNGKPFGFDGAGLDIDENVKVEWGLGFIEKKNGVNDALHKVGKGTLEIVTPKDSIQGYLRVGDGKVIFNTEHQVFKGVYFTSGRGTLELTKDKAQAFGAVKVDPQLDSKLPHHFKLEQNNKDSLGIYFGNGGGNLDLKGNSLTLNTISSNDSRANIINTDTKDTSNMIIEGLGYKDKSKTQDKADTIIHASFGQSTDSKNDNSKTNGNLNLIYKGDDKTSIDSTDKAALVFDGNVNAKGLEVDNGKVVLQGHPTTHAYIRNQDITTSLGKIIFYSLL
;
A
#
# COMPACT_ATOMS: atom_id res chain seq x y z
N MET A 1 -22.54 -3.41 11.65
CA MET A 1 -21.11 -3.37 11.20
C MET A 1 -20.38 -2.30 12.00
N SER A 2 -19.06 -2.41 12.18
CA SER A 2 -18.25 -1.37 12.83
C SER A 2 -17.16 -0.87 11.88
N PHE A 3 -16.96 0.44 11.84
CA PHE A 3 -15.81 1.05 11.18
C PHE A 3 -14.74 1.41 12.21
N ALA A 4 -13.47 1.29 11.81
CA ALA A 4 -12.34 1.61 12.66
C ALA A 4 -11.46 2.68 11.99
N ARG A 5 -10.93 3.59 12.81
CA ARG A 5 -9.96 4.60 12.41
C ARG A 5 -8.57 4.13 12.80
N PHE A 6 -7.71 3.90 11.82
CA PHE A 6 -6.31 3.55 12.04
C PHE A 6 -5.49 4.79 12.35
N ASN A 7 -4.39 4.63 13.09
CA ASN A 7 -3.46 5.70 13.46
C ASN A 7 -2.64 6.26 12.28
N LYS A 8 -2.60 5.55 11.15
CA LYS A 8 -1.94 5.93 9.91
C LYS A 8 -2.83 5.58 8.71
N TYR A 9 -2.66 6.29 7.60
CA TYR A 9 -3.29 5.94 6.33
C TYR A 9 -2.72 4.61 5.81
N ILE A 10 -3.57 3.72 5.31
CA ILE A 10 -3.14 2.41 4.81
C ILE A 10 -2.55 2.56 3.41
N VAL A 11 -1.29 2.18 3.23
CA VAL A 11 -0.57 2.34 1.95
C VAL A 11 -0.59 1.05 1.11
N GLU A 12 -0.76 -0.10 1.76
CA GLU A 12 -0.62 -1.43 1.18
C GLU A 12 -1.77 -1.83 0.24
N GLY A 13 -2.92 -1.16 0.32
CA GLY A 13 -4.06 -1.43 -0.55
C GLY A 13 -5.23 -0.50 -0.27
N GLU A 14 -6.25 -0.60 -1.10
CA GLU A 14 -7.53 0.09 -0.92
C GLU A 14 -8.69 -0.84 -1.27
N THR A 15 -9.87 -0.48 -0.78
CA THR A 15 -11.12 -1.15 -1.14
C THR A 15 -12.23 -0.11 -1.22
N GLU A 16 -13.19 -0.36 -2.08
CA GLU A 16 -14.38 0.46 -2.21
C GLU A 16 -15.58 -0.32 -1.70
N ILE A 17 -16.40 0.32 -0.86
CA ILE A 17 -17.70 -0.22 -0.45
C ILE A 17 -18.65 -0.04 -1.63
N PHE A 18 -19.43 -1.08 -1.94
CA PHE A 18 -20.48 -0.95 -2.95
C PHE A 18 -21.43 0.20 -2.60
N ASP A 19 -21.92 0.91 -3.62
CA ASP A 19 -22.80 2.06 -3.42
C ASP A 19 -24.01 1.96 -4.34
N VAL A 20 -25.17 1.90 -3.69
CA VAL A 20 -26.49 1.76 -4.31
C VAL A 20 -27.48 2.75 -3.71
N GLY A 21 -26.98 3.75 -2.97
CA GLY A 21 -27.82 4.72 -2.28
C GLY A 21 -28.69 4.11 -1.18
N LEU A 22 -28.15 3.13 -0.42
CA LEU A 22 -28.81 2.66 0.79
C LEU A 22 -28.84 3.79 1.82
N ASP A 23 -29.99 3.92 2.48
CA ASP A 23 -30.12 4.80 3.62
C ASP A 23 -29.41 4.24 4.85
N SER A 24 -28.96 5.15 5.72
CA SER A 24 -28.29 4.83 6.97
C SER A 24 -29.26 4.13 7.91
N ASP A 25 -28.79 3.02 8.50
CA ASP A 25 -29.50 2.28 9.54
C ASP A 25 -29.28 2.91 10.93
N GLN A 26 -28.61 4.08 11.02
CA GLN A 26 -28.42 4.76 12.30
C GLN A 26 -29.76 5.08 12.98
N GLY A 27 -29.88 4.63 14.23
CA GLY A 27 -31.08 4.81 15.04
C GLY A 27 -32.22 3.82 14.73
N ILE A 28 -32.04 2.92 13.76
CA ILE A 28 -32.91 1.76 13.53
C ILE A 28 -32.39 0.63 14.42
N THR A 29 -33.26 0.12 15.27
CA THR A 29 -32.91 -0.90 16.27
C THR A 29 -33.88 -2.07 16.22
N ALA A 30 -33.55 -3.16 16.91
CA ALA A 30 -34.48 -4.30 16.98
C ALA A 30 -35.78 -3.92 17.71
N SER A 31 -35.72 -3.01 18.69
CA SER A 31 -36.88 -2.47 19.41
C SER A 31 -37.62 -1.34 18.68
N ARG A 32 -36.97 -0.69 17.71
CA ARG A 32 -37.53 0.43 16.93
C ARG A 32 -37.21 0.27 15.43
N PRO A 33 -37.85 -0.70 14.75
CA PRO A 33 -37.68 -0.89 13.31
C PRO A 33 -38.34 0.23 12.50
N ASP A 34 -37.83 0.48 11.29
CA ASP A 34 -38.43 1.38 10.30
C ASP A 34 -38.79 0.54 9.06
N THR A 35 -39.98 -0.06 9.07
CA THR A 35 -40.38 -1.07 8.08
C THR A 35 -40.46 -0.54 6.66
N GLU A 36 -40.76 0.74 6.47
CA GLU A 36 -40.85 1.35 5.14
C GLU A 36 -39.44 1.51 4.55
N ARG A 37 -38.51 2.08 5.33
CA ARG A 37 -37.12 2.22 4.92
C ARG A 37 -36.43 0.88 4.71
N GLU A 38 -36.69 -0.09 5.60
CA GLU A 38 -36.15 -1.44 5.48
C GLU A 38 -36.59 -2.10 4.16
N ALA A 39 -37.86 -1.94 3.77
CA ALA A 39 -38.37 -2.45 2.50
C ALA A 39 -37.72 -1.76 1.30
N GLU A 40 -37.53 -0.44 1.36
CA GLU A 40 -36.88 0.34 0.30
C GLU A 40 -35.40 -0.05 0.12
N ASN A 41 -34.64 -0.09 1.22
CA ASN A 41 -33.24 -0.51 1.21
C ASN A 41 -33.08 -1.94 0.69
N LEU A 42 -33.98 -2.85 1.10
CA LEU A 42 -33.97 -4.23 0.63
C LEU A 42 -34.20 -4.33 -0.88
N LYS A 43 -35.17 -3.56 -1.40
CA LYS A 43 -35.46 -3.47 -2.83
C LYS A 43 -34.24 -2.96 -3.60
N LYS A 44 -33.68 -1.81 -3.19
CA LYS A 44 -32.48 -1.20 -3.80
C LYS A 44 -31.31 -2.19 -3.86
N LEU A 45 -31.02 -2.87 -2.75
CA LEU A 45 -29.93 -3.84 -2.68
C LEU A 45 -30.15 -5.01 -3.65
N LYS A 46 -31.34 -5.63 -3.63
CA LYS A 46 -31.66 -6.77 -4.49
C LYS A 46 -31.57 -6.40 -5.98
N GLU A 47 -32.20 -5.29 -6.37
CA GLU A 47 -32.18 -4.82 -7.75
C GLU A 47 -30.74 -4.56 -8.22
N TYR A 48 -29.91 -3.91 -7.41
CA TYR A 48 -28.52 -3.68 -7.77
C TYR A 48 -27.72 -4.97 -7.93
N LEU A 49 -27.82 -5.89 -6.96
CA LEU A 49 -27.06 -7.15 -7.00
C LEU A 49 -27.46 -7.99 -8.21
N GLU A 50 -28.76 -8.10 -8.48
CA GLU A 50 -29.30 -8.85 -9.62
C GLU A 50 -28.82 -8.28 -10.96
N GLN A 51 -28.86 -6.94 -11.11
CA GLN A 51 -28.47 -6.28 -12.36
C GLN A 51 -26.96 -6.26 -12.57
N ASN A 52 -26.16 -6.05 -11.51
CA ASN A 52 -24.75 -5.65 -11.64
C ASN A 52 -23.75 -6.71 -11.15
N ALA A 53 -24.14 -7.59 -10.23
CA ALA A 53 -23.22 -8.51 -9.55
C ALA A 53 -23.46 -10.00 -9.87
N THR A 54 -24.48 -10.32 -10.67
CA THR A 54 -24.74 -11.70 -11.11
C THR A 54 -23.91 -12.10 -12.32
N ASP A 55 -23.59 -13.39 -12.38
CA ASP A 55 -22.98 -14.05 -13.53
C ASP A 55 -23.95 -14.13 -14.73
N SER A 56 -23.49 -14.73 -15.84
CA SER A 56 -24.31 -14.89 -17.06
C SER A 56 -25.53 -15.82 -16.90
N LYS A 57 -25.63 -16.55 -15.78
CA LYS A 57 -26.75 -17.44 -15.44
C LYS A 57 -27.67 -16.82 -14.37
N GLY A 58 -27.40 -15.59 -13.95
CA GLY A 58 -28.16 -14.90 -12.91
C GLY A 58 -27.76 -15.28 -11.48
N ASN A 59 -26.66 -16.01 -11.28
CA ASN A 59 -26.20 -16.35 -9.93
C ASN A 59 -25.39 -15.20 -9.33
N LEU A 60 -25.74 -14.81 -8.12
CA LEU A 60 -24.88 -13.97 -7.29
C LEU A 60 -23.88 -14.87 -6.56
N ILE A 61 -22.59 -14.64 -6.79
CA ILE A 61 -21.47 -15.33 -6.13
C ILE A 61 -20.64 -14.27 -5.40
N VAL A 62 -20.33 -14.53 -4.13
CA VAL A 62 -19.47 -13.65 -3.32
C VAL A 62 -18.14 -14.33 -3.02
N PHE A 63 -17.08 -13.55 -2.91
CA PHE A 63 -15.76 -14.04 -2.48
C PHE A 63 -15.49 -13.59 -1.04
N GLN A 64 -14.94 -14.48 -0.23
CA GLN A 64 -14.50 -14.19 1.13
C GLN A 64 -13.06 -14.70 1.33
N ALA A 65 -12.30 -13.94 2.11
CA ALA A 65 -11.01 -14.38 2.62
C ALA A 65 -10.85 -14.01 4.08
N GLY A 66 -10.33 -14.95 4.88
CA GLY A 66 -10.20 -14.83 6.32
C GLY A 66 -9.10 -15.74 6.87
N SER A 67 -8.83 -15.61 8.16
CA SER A 67 -7.82 -16.40 8.87
C SER A 67 -8.35 -16.82 10.24
N GLY A 68 -9.60 -17.25 10.28
CA GLY A 68 -10.18 -17.92 11.43
C GLY A 68 -9.47 -19.24 11.75
N ARG A 69 -9.99 -19.94 12.75
CA ARG A 69 -9.42 -21.21 13.22
C ARG A 69 -9.37 -22.22 12.08
N LEU A 70 -8.15 -22.60 11.69
CA LEU A 70 -7.93 -23.54 10.60
C LEU A 70 -8.31 -24.97 11.01
N SER A 71 -9.14 -25.61 10.19
CA SER A 71 -9.42 -27.05 10.24
C SER A 71 -9.51 -27.59 8.81
N LEU A 72 -8.94 -28.78 8.56
CA LEU A 72 -8.99 -29.43 7.26
C LEU A 72 -9.99 -30.59 7.30
N PHE A 73 -10.86 -30.69 6.29
CA PHE A 73 -11.76 -31.84 6.15
C PHE A 73 -10.95 -33.12 5.95
N ASN A 74 -11.36 -34.20 6.63
CA ASN A 74 -10.77 -35.54 6.51
C ASN A 74 -9.28 -35.64 6.86
N ALA A 75 -8.72 -34.72 7.65
CA ALA A 75 -7.35 -34.87 8.17
C ALA A 75 -7.25 -36.10 9.10
N PRO A 76 -6.27 -37.00 8.93
CA PRO A 76 -6.09 -38.17 9.80
C PRO A 76 -5.73 -37.77 11.24
N GLY A 77 -6.20 -38.55 12.23
CA GLY A 77 -6.07 -38.24 13.67
C GLY A 77 -7.16 -37.28 14.17
N GLY A 78 -7.09 -36.79 15.41
CA GLY A 78 -8.05 -35.81 15.99
C GLY A 78 -8.18 -34.47 15.24
N GLY A 79 -7.61 -34.39 14.03
CA GLY A 79 -7.57 -33.23 13.16
C GLY A 79 -6.79 -32.09 13.78
N PHE A 80 -6.54 -31.06 12.98
CA PHE A 80 -6.24 -29.73 13.53
C PHE A 80 -7.37 -29.18 14.43
N LYS A 81 -8.48 -29.93 14.54
CA LYS A 81 -9.60 -29.74 15.45
C LYS A 81 -9.13 -29.54 16.90
N ASP A 82 -8.10 -30.25 17.37
CA ASP A 82 -7.59 -30.11 18.74
C ASP A 82 -6.30 -29.27 18.86
N ALA A 83 -5.60 -29.02 17.75
CA ALA A 83 -4.36 -28.21 17.73
C ALA A 83 -4.59 -26.70 17.80
N GLY A 84 -5.84 -26.23 17.63
CA GLY A 84 -6.23 -24.85 17.91
C GLY A 84 -5.35 -23.80 17.24
N ILE A 85 -4.95 -24.03 15.98
CA ILE A 85 -4.11 -23.10 15.24
C ILE A 85 -4.95 -21.89 14.83
N ALA A 86 -4.98 -20.88 15.68
CA ALA A 86 -5.53 -19.58 15.37
C ALA A 86 -4.37 -18.62 15.06
N THR A 87 -4.57 -17.70 14.12
CA THR A 87 -3.69 -16.53 13.91
C THR A 87 -2.24 -16.83 13.51
N ILE A 88 -1.97 -17.94 12.82
CA ILE A 88 -0.62 -18.20 12.27
C ILE A 88 -0.45 -17.49 10.93
N THR A 89 0.70 -16.82 10.76
CA THR A 89 1.08 -16.18 9.51
C THR A 89 1.12 -17.21 8.37
N GLY A 90 0.43 -16.90 7.28
CA GLY A 90 0.40 -17.74 6.08
C GLY A 90 -0.78 -18.71 5.97
N THR A 91 -1.75 -18.67 6.90
CA THR A 91 -2.95 -19.54 6.86
C THR A 91 -4.22 -18.82 6.41
N ARG A 92 -4.11 -17.65 5.76
CA ARG A 92 -5.28 -16.95 5.22
C ARG A 92 -5.88 -17.79 4.09
N GLY A 93 -7.10 -18.28 4.30
CA GLY A 93 -7.87 -19.02 3.30
C GLY A 93 -8.98 -18.17 2.70
N GLY A 94 -9.64 -18.69 1.67
CA GLY A 94 -10.82 -18.05 1.09
C GLY A 94 -11.67 -19.03 0.28
N SER A 95 -12.93 -18.67 0.06
CA SER A 95 -13.85 -19.41 -0.81
C SER A 95 -14.75 -18.45 -1.59
N LEU A 96 -15.33 -19.02 -2.64
CA LEU A 96 -16.52 -18.48 -3.28
C LEU A 96 -17.75 -19.09 -2.61
N SER A 97 -18.84 -18.32 -2.54
CA SER A 97 -20.14 -18.87 -2.17
C SER A 97 -20.71 -19.73 -3.30
N GLY A 98 -21.65 -20.61 -2.97
CA GLY A 98 -22.67 -21.04 -3.93
C GLY A 98 -23.59 -19.86 -4.33
N ALA A 99 -24.52 -20.11 -5.23
CA ALA A 99 -25.49 -19.11 -5.66
C ALA A 99 -26.33 -18.60 -4.46
N ILE A 100 -26.32 -17.29 -4.22
CA ILE A 100 -27.09 -16.67 -3.16
C ILE A 100 -28.58 -16.69 -3.51
N ASP A 101 -29.40 -17.13 -2.56
CA ASP A 101 -30.85 -17.07 -2.64
C ASP A 101 -31.32 -15.66 -2.24
N PHE A 102 -31.79 -14.88 -3.22
CA PHE A 102 -32.26 -13.51 -3.02
C PHE A 102 -33.45 -13.42 -2.06
N SER A 103 -34.22 -14.50 -1.86
CA SER A 103 -35.30 -14.52 -0.86
C SER A 103 -34.77 -14.48 0.58
N LYS A 104 -33.50 -14.86 0.79
CA LYS A 104 -32.82 -14.88 2.09
C LYS A 104 -31.97 -13.64 2.36
N ILE A 105 -32.03 -12.64 1.48
CA ILE A 105 -31.57 -11.29 1.80
C ILE A 105 -32.71 -10.60 2.55
N THR A 106 -32.46 -10.25 3.81
CA THR A 106 -33.49 -9.77 4.75
C THR A 106 -32.91 -8.79 5.78
N TYR A 107 -33.77 -8.04 6.47
CA TYR A 107 -33.38 -7.33 7.70
C TYR A 107 -33.50 -8.25 8.91
N GLN A 108 -32.46 -8.27 9.75
CA GLN A 108 -32.34 -9.19 10.87
C GLN A 108 -31.84 -8.47 12.11
N ASN A 109 -32.28 -8.96 13.27
CA ASN A 109 -31.76 -8.52 14.55
C ASN A 109 -30.37 -9.14 14.76
N SER A 110 -29.46 -8.37 15.34
CA SER A 110 -28.16 -8.88 15.75
C SER A 110 -28.35 -9.98 16.80
N LYS A 111 -27.73 -11.13 16.57
CA LYS A 111 -27.58 -12.18 17.59
C LYS A 111 -26.26 -12.04 18.36
N ALA A 112 -25.39 -11.10 17.95
CA ALA A 112 -24.16 -10.82 18.63
C ALA A 112 -24.45 -9.98 19.88
N ASN A 113 -24.36 -10.61 21.06
CA ASN A 113 -24.63 -10.07 22.39
C ASN A 113 -26.11 -9.67 22.59
N GLN A 114 -26.85 -10.41 23.42
CA GLN A 114 -28.30 -10.22 23.65
C GLN A 114 -28.67 -8.81 24.14
N ASN A 115 -27.70 -8.02 24.59
CA ASN A 115 -27.87 -6.65 25.07
C ASN A 115 -27.65 -5.58 24.00
N VAL A 116 -27.35 -5.97 22.75
CA VAL A 116 -27.15 -5.02 21.64
C VAL A 116 -28.42 -4.99 20.81
N ASP A 117 -29.19 -3.91 20.95
CA ASP A 117 -30.42 -3.63 20.20
C ASP A 117 -30.13 -3.27 18.71
N ALA A 118 -29.25 -4.02 18.05
CA ALA A 118 -28.86 -3.75 16.67
C ALA A 118 -29.71 -4.54 15.68
N ARG A 119 -30.01 -3.91 14.54
CA ARG A 119 -30.76 -4.47 13.41
C ARG A 119 -30.14 -3.96 12.10
N GLY A 120 -30.17 -4.77 11.05
CA GLY A 120 -29.62 -4.37 9.75
C GLY A 120 -29.78 -5.43 8.67
N LEU A 121 -29.37 -5.08 7.44
CA LEU A 121 -29.37 -5.98 6.29
C LEU A 121 -28.41 -7.16 6.48
N GLN A 122 -28.93 -8.37 6.27
CA GLN A 122 -28.17 -9.60 6.27
C GLN A 122 -28.43 -10.45 5.03
N ILE A 123 -27.36 -11.08 4.54
CA ILE A 123 -27.40 -12.04 3.42
C ILE A 123 -26.96 -13.39 3.97
N ALA A 124 -27.80 -14.41 3.79
CA ALA A 124 -27.40 -15.79 4.05
C ALA A 124 -26.56 -16.31 2.88
N GLU A 125 -25.33 -16.70 3.16
CA GLU A 125 -24.44 -17.34 2.19
C GLU A 125 -24.12 -18.77 2.60
N ARG A 126 -23.69 -19.59 1.65
CA ARG A 126 -23.07 -20.87 1.91
C ARG A 126 -21.89 -21.03 0.97
N THR A 127 -20.75 -21.45 1.50
CA THR A 127 -19.57 -21.79 0.69
C THR A 127 -19.92 -22.79 -0.40
N ASP A 128 -19.27 -22.66 -1.57
CA ASP A 128 -19.41 -23.63 -2.65
C ASP A 128 -19.00 -25.03 -2.19
N LEU A 129 -19.79 -26.05 -2.54
CA LEU A 129 -19.57 -27.41 -2.06
C LEU A 129 -18.46 -28.16 -2.80
N THR A 130 -17.96 -27.62 -3.90
CA THR A 130 -16.79 -28.14 -4.64
C THR A 130 -15.50 -27.46 -4.21
N TRP A 131 -15.59 -26.24 -3.67
CA TRP A 131 -14.49 -25.48 -3.08
C TRP A 131 -14.83 -25.01 -1.66
N VAL A 132 -14.82 -25.96 -0.72
CA VAL A 132 -15.32 -25.73 0.63
C VAL A 132 -14.28 -25.03 1.50
N ASN A 133 -14.55 -23.77 1.86
CA ASN A 133 -13.92 -23.12 3.02
C ASN A 133 -15.02 -22.49 3.86
N ALA A 134 -15.42 -23.20 4.91
CA ALA A 134 -16.51 -22.78 5.80
C ALA A 134 -16.02 -21.72 6.79
N ILE A 135 -16.88 -20.74 7.07
CA ILE A 135 -16.63 -19.72 8.08
C ILE A 135 -16.40 -20.35 9.45
N SER A 136 -15.34 -19.93 10.12
CA SER A 136 -14.89 -20.45 11.41
C SER A 136 -14.77 -19.33 12.47
N PRO A 137 -14.69 -19.66 13.78
CA PRO A 137 -14.36 -18.67 14.79
C PRO A 137 -13.04 -17.95 14.46
N GLY A 138 -13.07 -16.62 14.44
CA GLY A 138 -11.96 -15.77 14.01
C GLY A 138 -12.12 -15.18 12.60
N ASP A 139 -13.07 -15.69 11.79
CA ASP A 139 -13.44 -15.05 10.52
C ASP A 139 -14.44 -13.89 10.70
N SER A 140 -15.03 -13.71 11.89
CA SER A 140 -15.92 -12.58 12.20
C SER A 140 -15.25 -11.25 11.82
N GLY A 141 -15.95 -10.43 11.02
CA GLY A 141 -15.45 -9.15 10.51
C GLY A 141 -14.64 -9.22 9.20
N SER A 142 -14.31 -10.40 8.69
CA SER A 142 -13.69 -10.55 7.37
C SER A 142 -14.62 -10.07 6.24
N GLY A 143 -14.05 -9.50 5.19
CA GLY A 143 -14.81 -8.90 4.09
C GLY A 143 -15.37 -9.93 3.11
N PHE A 144 -16.60 -9.70 2.67
CA PHE A 144 -17.22 -10.34 1.51
C PHE A 144 -17.24 -9.37 0.34
N TYR A 145 -16.86 -9.86 -0.84
CA TYR A 145 -16.71 -9.05 -2.04
C TYR A 145 -17.61 -9.55 -3.16
N ILE A 146 -18.16 -8.60 -3.92
CA ILE A 146 -18.89 -8.83 -5.18
C ILE A 146 -18.09 -8.26 -6.34
N TYR A 147 -18.22 -8.86 -7.51
CA TYR A 147 -17.69 -8.26 -8.74
C TYR A 147 -18.81 -7.50 -9.44
N ASP A 148 -18.70 -6.17 -9.53
CA ASP A 148 -19.63 -5.34 -10.29
C ASP A 148 -19.19 -5.32 -11.76
N LYS A 149 -19.98 -5.97 -12.64
CA LYS A 149 -19.65 -6.10 -14.07
C LYS A 149 -19.78 -4.79 -14.84
N THR A 150 -20.56 -3.83 -14.34
CA THR A 150 -20.69 -2.50 -14.97
C THR A 150 -19.49 -1.62 -14.65
N LYS A 151 -18.94 -1.75 -13.44
CA LYS A 151 -17.75 -1.02 -12.99
C LYS A 151 -16.44 -1.77 -13.28
N GLY A 152 -16.52 -3.06 -13.63
CA GLY A 152 -15.37 -3.91 -13.95
C GLY A 152 -14.44 -4.18 -12.76
N LYS A 153 -14.94 -4.16 -11.52
CA LYS A 153 -14.12 -4.25 -10.31
C LYS A 153 -14.82 -4.94 -9.14
N TRP A 154 -14.01 -5.46 -8.21
CA TRP A 154 -14.48 -6.00 -6.94
C TRP A 154 -14.84 -4.87 -5.95
N LEU A 155 -15.95 -5.03 -5.24
CA LEU A 155 -16.46 -4.10 -4.24
C LEU A 155 -16.74 -4.85 -2.94
N LEU A 156 -16.49 -4.21 -1.80
CA LEU A 156 -16.86 -4.76 -0.49
C LEU A 156 -18.38 -4.68 -0.35
N LEU A 157 -19.02 -5.85 -0.22
CA LEU A 157 -20.46 -5.99 0.03
C LEU A 157 -20.79 -5.86 1.52
N GLY A 158 -19.95 -6.42 2.37
CA GLY A 158 -20.21 -6.54 3.80
C GLY A 158 -19.15 -7.33 4.52
N VAL A 159 -19.43 -7.68 5.77
CA VAL A 159 -18.51 -8.45 6.62
C VAL A 159 -19.17 -9.67 7.22
N THR A 160 -18.38 -10.70 7.50
CA THR A 160 -18.82 -11.91 8.22
C THR A 160 -19.39 -11.53 9.59
N ALA A 161 -20.68 -11.80 9.78
CA ALA A 161 -21.40 -11.48 11.03
C ALA A 161 -21.61 -12.71 11.91
N GLN A 162 -21.92 -13.86 11.31
CA GLN A 162 -22.25 -15.08 12.05
C GLN A 162 -21.95 -16.33 11.22
N ALA A 163 -21.52 -17.41 11.90
CA ALA A 163 -21.50 -18.77 11.35
C ALA A 163 -22.79 -19.54 11.72
N ASP A 164 -23.18 -20.48 10.86
CA ASP A 164 -24.42 -21.28 10.95
C ASP A 164 -25.69 -20.44 11.13
N PHE A 165 -25.89 -19.47 10.24
CA PHE A 165 -26.93 -18.45 10.38
C PHE A 165 -28.36 -19.00 10.28
N MET A 166 -28.61 -19.88 9.30
CA MET A 166 -29.91 -20.54 9.05
C MET A 166 -29.82 -22.07 9.12
N GLY A 167 -28.78 -22.61 9.76
CA GLY A 167 -28.48 -24.03 9.74
C GLY A 167 -27.81 -24.48 8.44
N GLY A 168 -27.38 -25.75 8.40
CA GLY A 168 -26.84 -26.39 7.21
C GLY A 168 -25.48 -25.85 6.73
N GLY A 169 -24.74 -25.17 7.61
CA GLY A 169 -23.42 -24.60 7.28
C GLY A 169 -23.49 -23.27 6.54
N THR A 170 -24.60 -22.53 6.66
CA THR A 170 -24.75 -21.17 6.13
C THR A 170 -24.02 -20.14 7.00
N SER A 171 -23.60 -19.00 6.45
CA SER A 171 -23.09 -17.87 7.23
C SER A 171 -23.88 -16.59 6.91
N ALA A 172 -23.74 -15.57 7.76
CA ALA A 172 -24.38 -14.28 7.56
C ALA A 172 -23.36 -13.22 7.16
N ILE A 173 -23.67 -12.48 6.10
CA ILE A 173 -22.99 -11.25 5.71
C ILE A 173 -23.78 -10.08 6.28
N ALA A 174 -23.17 -9.26 7.14
CA ALA A 174 -23.71 -7.95 7.49
C ALA A 174 -23.32 -6.97 6.40
N VAL A 175 -24.31 -6.44 5.68
CA VAL A 175 -24.10 -5.54 4.54
C VAL A 175 -23.46 -4.23 4.99
N ALA A 176 -22.47 -3.76 4.24
CA ALA A 176 -21.78 -2.50 4.49
C ALA A 176 -22.47 -1.35 3.74
N THR A 177 -23.09 -0.40 4.44
CA THR A 177 -23.67 0.75 3.74
C THR A 177 -22.61 1.84 3.51
N LYS A 178 -22.56 2.37 2.27
CA LYS A 178 -21.69 3.50 1.93
C LYS A 178 -22.06 4.74 2.76
N LYS A 179 -23.35 4.97 3.00
CA LYS A 179 -23.84 6.12 3.78
C LYS A 179 -23.38 6.08 5.24
N ASP A 180 -23.42 4.93 5.91
CA ASP A 180 -22.88 4.80 7.28
C ASP A 180 -21.36 5.09 7.32
N PHE A 181 -20.63 4.65 6.29
CA PHE A 181 -19.19 4.92 6.19
C PHE A 181 -18.90 6.41 6.01
N GLU A 182 -19.62 7.09 5.12
CA GLU A 182 -19.46 8.53 4.93
C GLU A 182 -19.88 9.33 6.18
N GLU A 183 -20.95 8.91 6.88
CA GLU A 183 -21.33 9.48 8.17
C GLU A 183 -20.24 9.29 9.24
N TYR A 184 -19.60 8.13 9.28
CA TYR A 184 -18.43 7.89 10.13
C TYR A 184 -17.23 8.78 9.75
N LYS A 185 -17.01 8.99 8.44
CA LYS A 185 -15.98 9.90 7.92
C LYS A 185 -16.23 11.38 8.21
N LYS A 186 -17.47 11.84 8.49
CA LYS A 186 -17.77 13.24 8.88
C LYS A 186 -17.04 13.71 10.15
N SER A 187 -16.23 12.84 10.77
CA SER A 187 -15.15 13.21 11.67
C SER A 187 -14.01 14.01 11.03
N GLU A 188 -14.02 14.35 9.74
CA GLU A 188 -13.06 15.29 9.12
C GLU A 188 -13.37 16.77 9.47
N GLN A 189 -12.40 17.67 9.26
CA GLN A 189 -12.57 19.12 9.33
C GLN A 189 -12.10 19.76 8.03
N GLU A 190 -13.02 20.42 7.34
CA GLU A 190 -12.71 21.12 6.09
C GLU A 190 -12.20 22.54 6.33
N VAL A 191 -11.24 22.95 5.51
CA VAL A 191 -10.70 24.31 5.49
C VAL A 191 -10.49 24.74 4.04
N ASP A 192 -11.13 25.84 3.66
CA ASP A 192 -10.92 26.47 2.37
C ASP A 192 -9.78 27.49 2.46
N LEU A 193 -8.69 27.23 1.74
CA LEU A 193 -7.53 28.11 1.67
C LEU A 193 -7.72 29.27 0.67
N LYS A 194 -8.78 29.21 -0.16
CA LYS A 194 -9.17 30.24 -1.13
C LYS A 194 -8.08 30.61 -2.14
N GLY A 195 -7.11 29.72 -2.38
CA GLY A 195 -5.95 30.01 -3.23
C GLY A 195 -4.99 31.07 -2.65
N ALA A 196 -5.10 31.40 -1.36
CA ALA A 196 -4.30 32.45 -0.73
C ALA A 196 -2.94 31.92 -0.25
N ASP A 197 -1.93 32.81 -0.25
CA ASP A 197 -0.53 32.46 0.09
C ASP A 197 -0.08 32.96 1.48
N ASN A 198 -1.02 33.25 2.38
CA ASN A 198 -0.74 33.87 3.68
C ASN A 198 -1.25 33.07 4.89
N TRP A 199 -1.54 31.78 4.73
CA TRP A 199 -1.96 30.95 5.85
C TRP A 199 -0.77 30.56 6.73
N THR A 200 -0.96 30.59 8.03
CA THR A 200 0.06 30.23 9.02
C THR A 200 -0.44 29.10 9.90
N LEU A 201 0.27 27.98 9.96
CA LEU A 201 -0.06 26.86 10.83
C LEU A 201 0.88 26.83 12.04
N SER A 202 0.31 26.99 13.23
CA SER A 202 1.03 27.11 14.49
C SER A 202 0.36 26.29 15.61
N ALA A 203 0.80 26.51 16.85
CA ALA A 203 0.25 25.87 18.05
C ALA A 203 0.17 24.34 17.95
N ASN A 204 1.30 23.72 17.56
CA ASN A 204 1.43 22.28 17.35
C ASN A 204 0.53 21.69 16.24
N GLY A 205 0.09 22.53 15.29
CA GLY A 205 -0.83 22.14 14.24
C GLY A 205 -2.32 22.25 14.61
N ASN A 206 -2.63 23.02 15.66
CA ASN A 206 -4.00 23.24 16.13
C ASN A 206 -4.57 24.60 15.74
N THR A 207 -3.77 25.52 15.18
CA THR A 207 -4.23 26.83 14.75
C THR A 207 -3.74 27.15 13.36
N LEU A 208 -4.66 27.31 12.42
CA LEU A 208 -4.39 27.81 11.08
C LEU A 208 -4.88 29.25 10.95
N SER A 209 -3.97 30.21 11.10
CA SER A 209 -4.26 31.64 11.20
C SER A 209 -5.32 31.90 12.28
N ASN A 210 -6.57 32.20 11.91
CA ASN A 210 -7.68 32.44 12.85
C ASN A 210 -8.61 31.22 13.02
N VAL A 211 -8.27 30.07 12.43
CA VAL A 211 -9.08 28.85 12.45
C VAL A 211 -8.49 27.87 13.45
N THR A 212 -9.30 27.41 14.41
CA THR A 212 -8.93 26.30 15.31
C THR A 212 -9.12 24.96 14.60
N LEU A 213 -8.08 24.14 14.59
CA LEU A 213 -8.05 22.81 14.02
C LEU A 213 -8.18 21.76 15.12
N GLN A 214 -9.10 20.82 14.94
CA GLN A 214 -9.31 19.70 15.85
C GLN A 214 -8.21 18.67 15.68
N ALA A 215 -7.55 18.27 16.77
CA ALA A 215 -6.39 17.38 16.72
C ALA A 215 -6.71 15.92 16.35
N ASN A 216 -7.95 15.47 16.61
CA ASN A 216 -8.43 14.11 16.37
C ASN A 216 -9.13 13.90 15.01
N LYS A 217 -8.94 14.83 14.08
CA LYS A 217 -9.58 14.84 12.76
C LYS A 217 -8.54 14.91 11.66
N ASP A 218 -8.89 14.44 10.46
CA ASP A 218 -8.12 14.83 9.28
C ASP A 218 -8.52 16.25 8.89
N ILE A 219 -7.54 17.06 8.49
CA ILE A 219 -7.79 18.42 8.00
C ILE A 219 -7.82 18.35 6.47
N VAL A 220 -8.98 18.70 5.91
CA VAL A 220 -9.26 18.64 4.48
C VAL A 220 -9.10 20.04 3.89
N PHE A 221 -7.98 20.27 3.20
CA PHE A 221 -7.69 21.55 2.56
C PHE A 221 -8.30 21.63 1.17
N LYS A 222 -9.04 22.72 0.89
CA LYS A 222 -9.68 23.00 -0.42
C LYS A 222 -9.07 24.22 -1.10
N ASN A 223 -9.20 24.25 -2.43
CA ASN A 223 -8.89 25.38 -3.33
C ASN A 223 -7.43 25.83 -3.45
N GLY A 224 -6.46 25.06 -2.94
CA GLY A 224 -5.03 25.38 -3.05
C GLY A 224 -4.60 26.62 -2.25
N GLY A 225 -3.31 26.90 -2.25
CA GLY A 225 -2.71 28.02 -1.51
C GLY A 225 -1.45 27.62 -0.74
N SER A 226 -0.86 28.57 -0.02
CA SER A 226 0.38 28.36 0.74
C SER A 226 0.15 28.42 2.25
N ILE A 227 0.73 27.46 2.97
CA ILE A 227 0.74 27.37 4.42
C ILE A 227 2.19 27.48 4.91
N MET A 228 2.46 28.45 5.78
CA MET A 228 3.71 28.56 6.52
C MET A 228 3.59 27.93 7.90
N VAL A 229 4.39 26.92 8.18
CA VAL A 229 4.42 26.20 9.46
C VAL A 229 5.37 26.89 10.42
N GLN A 230 4.89 27.22 11.63
CA GLN A 230 5.62 27.93 12.68
C GLN A 230 5.81 27.13 13.97
N SER A 231 5.40 25.86 13.98
CA SER A 231 5.60 24.92 15.09
C SER A 231 5.59 23.48 14.57
N ASN A 232 6.22 22.55 15.28
CA ASN A 232 6.14 21.12 14.94
C ASN A 232 4.67 20.66 14.90
N LEU A 233 4.29 19.87 13.90
CA LEU A 233 2.90 19.44 13.70
C LEU A 233 2.67 18.07 14.31
N TYR A 234 1.95 18.04 15.43
CA TYR A 234 1.61 16.80 16.14
C TYR A 234 0.15 16.45 15.88
N ARG A 235 -0.07 15.58 14.90
CA ARG A 235 -1.40 15.11 14.47
C ARG A 235 -1.65 13.65 14.81
N ASN A 236 -0.67 12.95 15.39
CA ASN A 236 -0.81 11.57 15.84
C ASN A 236 -0.21 11.40 17.25
N ILE A 237 -0.97 11.81 18.26
CA ILE A 237 -0.56 11.79 19.66
C ILE A 237 -1.67 11.20 20.54
N SER A 238 -1.29 10.29 21.44
CA SER A 238 -2.10 9.69 22.53
C SER A 238 -3.61 9.98 22.49
N GLY A 239 -4.37 9.15 21.75
CA GLY A 239 -5.83 9.25 21.65
C GLY A 239 -6.38 10.18 20.55
N GLN A 240 -5.50 10.89 19.83
CA GLN A 240 -5.83 11.77 18.72
C GLN A 240 -5.12 11.30 17.45
N VAL A 241 -5.89 11.15 16.37
CA VAL A 241 -5.40 10.71 15.07
C VAL A 241 -5.91 11.65 13.99
N GLY A 242 -5.00 12.31 13.30
CA GLY A 242 -5.27 13.18 12.17
C GLY A 242 -4.13 13.16 11.16
N GLY A 243 -4.49 13.32 9.90
CA GLY A 243 -3.60 13.58 8.79
C GLY A 243 -4.08 14.80 8.00
N PHE A 244 -3.51 14.97 6.81
CA PHE A 244 -3.92 16.01 5.89
C PHE A 244 -4.49 15.39 4.62
N VAL A 245 -5.61 15.94 4.17
CA VAL A 245 -6.25 15.58 2.91
C VAL A 245 -6.26 16.82 2.03
N PHE A 246 -5.81 16.69 0.79
CA PHE A 246 -5.73 17.82 -0.15
C PHE A 246 -6.65 17.57 -1.33
N LYS A 247 -7.63 18.46 -1.51
CA LYS A 247 -8.70 18.30 -2.51
C LYS A 247 -8.43 19.10 -3.77
N ALA A 248 -8.78 18.51 -4.91
CA ALA A 248 -8.81 19.25 -6.17
C ALA A 248 -9.91 20.32 -6.12
N LYS A 249 -9.60 21.51 -6.62
CA LYS A 249 -10.62 22.51 -6.95
C LYS A 249 -11.34 22.12 -8.24
N GLU A 250 -12.53 22.68 -8.42
CA GLU A 250 -13.29 22.49 -9.66
C GLU A 250 -12.47 22.91 -10.89
N GLY A 251 -12.50 22.09 -11.93
CA GLY A 251 -11.74 22.31 -13.17
C GLY A 251 -10.24 22.00 -13.10
N ALA A 252 -9.72 21.46 -11.98
CA ALA A 252 -8.35 20.98 -11.92
C ALA A 252 -8.12 19.80 -12.88
N SER A 253 -6.97 19.77 -13.52
CA SER A 253 -6.54 18.71 -14.44
C SER A 253 -5.07 18.34 -14.22
N ALA A 254 -4.60 17.30 -14.89
CA ALA A 254 -3.20 16.89 -14.81
C ALA A 254 -2.22 18.01 -15.20
N ASP A 255 -2.57 18.82 -16.21
CA ASP A 255 -1.73 19.94 -16.69
C ASP A 255 -1.86 21.21 -15.85
N LYS A 256 -2.98 21.35 -15.12
CA LYS A 256 -3.28 22.50 -14.27
C LYS A 256 -3.78 22.03 -12.91
N PRO A 257 -2.91 21.38 -12.11
CA PRO A 257 -3.33 20.82 -10.84
C PRO A 257 -3.64 21.92 -9.82
N THR A 258 -4.48 21.59 -8.84
CA THR A 258 -4.60 22.41 -7.63
C THR A 258 -3.30 22.30 -6.85
N THR A 259 -2.63 23.41 -6.57
CA THR A 259 -1.33 23.40 -5.90
C THR A 259 -1.45 23.87 -4.46
N TYR A 260 -0.85 23.10 -3.55
CA TYR A 260 -0.66 23.46 -2.15
C TYR A 260 0.84 23.56 -1.87
N LYS A 261 1.26 24.63 -1.18
CA LYS A 261 2.65 24.80 -0.77
C LYS A 261 2.76 24.80 0.73
N ILE A 262 3.46 23.82 1.29
CA ILE A 262 3.67 23.69 2.72
C ILE A 262 5.13 24.04 2.99
N THR A 263 5.37 25.17 3.65
CA THR A 263 6.72 25.65 3.97
C THR A 263 6.93 25.68 5.47
N SER A 264 8.19 25.69 5.90
CA SER A 264 8.55 25.79 7.30
C SER A 264 9.28 27.09 7.58
N SER A 265 8.95 27.76 8.68
CA SER A 265 9.90 28.66 9.33
C SER A 265 10.94 27.87 10.14
N THR A 266 11.86 28.56 10.79
CA THR A 266 13.00 27.92 11.49
C THR A 266 12.76 27.88 13.00
N GLN A 267 13.07 26.74 13.62
CA GLN A 267 13.11 26.57 15.07
C GLN A 267 14.24 27.40 15.70
N SER A 268 14.18 27.59 17.03
CA SER A 268 15.26 28.25 17.80
C SER A 268 16.61 27.52 17.70
N ASN A 269 16.60 26.21 17.43
CA ASN A 269 17.81 25.41 17.20
C ASN A 269 18.32 25.44 15.75
N GLY A 270 17.76 26.30 14.90
CA GLY A 270 18.16 26.47 13.50
C GLY A 270 17.59 25.45 12.52
N LYS A 271 16.79 24.47 12.96
CA LYS A 271 16.21 23.45 12.08
C LYS A 271 14.78 23.81 11.62
N PRO A 272 14.35 23.38 10.43
CA PRO A 272 12.94 23.44 10.04
C PRO A 272 12.04 22.62 10.97
N PHE A 273 10.77 22.98 11.06
CA PHE A 273 9.75 22.22 11.77
C PHE A 273 9.39 20.93 11.03
N GLY A 274 8.95 19.94 11.80
CA GLY A 274 8.58 18.62 11.31
C GLY A 274 7.11 18.26 11.46
N PHE A 275 6.74 17.13 10.87
CA PHE A 275 5.39 16.57 10.93
C PHE A 275 5.38 15.14 11.50
N ASP A 276 4.42 14.85 12.37
CA ASP A 276 4.02 13.50 12.78
C ASP A 276 2.48 13.40 12.77
N GLY A 277 1.93 12.62 11.85
CA GLY A 277 0.49 12.48 11.64
C GLY A 277 0.12 11.18 10.93
N ALA A 278 -1.17 10.98 10.67
CA ALA A 278 -1.69 9.78 10.01
C ALA A 278 -1.14 9.59 8.59
N GLY A 279 -0.88 10.69 7.88
CA GLY A 279 -0.34 10.70 6.54
C GLY A 279 -0.85 11.87 5.71
N LEU A 280 -0.56 11.81 4.42
CA LEU A 280 -1.03 12.74 3.39
C LEU A 280 -1.86 11.94 2.37
N ASP A 281 -3.12 12.35 2.21
CA ASP A 281 -4.02 11.88 1.16
C ASP A 281 -4.19 13.00 0.15
N ILE A 282 -3.73 12.76 -1.08
CA ILE A 282 -3.63 13.80 -2.10
C ILE A 282 -4.49 13.37 -3.28
N ASP A 283 -5.60 14.08 -3.51
CA ASP A 283 -6.54 13.75 -4.58
C ASP A 283 -5.87 13.81 -5.96
N GLU A 284 -6.50 13.14 -6.92
CA GLU A 284 -6.16 13.28 -8.34
C GLU A 284 -6.18 14.76 -8.76
N ASN A 285 -5.27 15.17 -9.66
CA ASN A 285 -5.11 16.56 -10.10
C ASN A 285 -4.74 17.56 -8.98
N VAL A 286 -4.12 17.08 -7.89
CA VAL A 286 -3.52 17.91 -6.85
C VAL A 286 -2.01 17.72 -6.83
N LYS A 287 -1.28 18.81 -6.59
CA LYS A 287 0.15 18.85 -6.31
C LYS A 287 0.40 19.47 -4.94
N VAL A 288 1.16 18.81 -4.08
CA VAL A 288 1.58 19.35 -2.79
C VAL A 288 3.09 19.47 -2.78
N GLU A 289 3.60 20.69 -2.67
CA GLU A 289 5.00 20.99 -2.39
C GLU A 289 5.22 20.89 -0.89
N TRP A 290 6.01 19.90 -0.46
CA TRP A 290 6.21 19.55 0.95
C TRP A 290 7.59 19.96 1.44
N GLY A 291 7.60 21.05 2.21
CA GLY A 291 8.79 21.69 2.77
C GLY A 291 9.03 21.39 4.26
N LEU A 292 8.51 20.28 4.78
CA LEU A 292 8.69 19.89 6.19
C LEU A 292 9.60 18.67 6.33
N GLY A 293 10.29 18.59 7.47
CA GLY A 293 11.03 17.40 7.92
C GLY A 293 10.22 16.53 8.86
N PHE A 294 10.92 15.80 9.72
CA PHE A 294 10.34 15.02 10.82
C PHE A 294 10.57 15.70 12.16
N ILE A 295 9.89 15.21 13.19
CA ILE A 295 10.06 15.70 14.56
C ILE A 295 11.12 14.84 15.26
N GLU A 296 11.90 15.44 16.15
CA GLU A 296 12.89 14.72 16.96
C GLU A 296 12.22 13.59 17.76
N LYS A 297 12.81 12.39 17.75
CA LYS A 297 12.26 11.14 18.33
C LYS A 297 10.95 10.64 17.69
N LYS A 298 10.51 11.26 16.60
CA LYS A 298 9.33 10.87 15.79
C LYS A 298 9.73 10.73 14.33
N ASN A 299 10.75 9.90 14.11
CA ASN A 299 11.40 9.74 12.81
C ASN A 299 11.89 8.30 12.58
N GLY A 300 11.25 7.35 13.25
CA GLY A 300 11.45 5.92 13.03
C GLY A 300 10.50 5.37 11.96
N VAL A 301 10.61 4.07 11.68
CA VAL A 301 9.78 3.37 10.68
C VAL A 301 8.27 3.41 10.99
N ASN A 302 7.90 3.58 12.27
CA ASN A 302 6.52 3.69 12.73
C ASN A 302 5.96 5.11 12.62
N ASP A 303 6.84 6.11 12.49
CA ASP A 303 6.48 7.52 12.32
C ASP A 303 6.54 7.93 10.84
N ALA A 304 6.73 6.98 9.93
CA ALA A 304 6.90 7.24 8.50
C ALA A 304 5.78 8.16 7.96
N LEU A 305 6.16 9.01 7.02
CA LEU A 305 5.21 9.78 6.23
C LEU A 305 4.50 8.81 5.29
N HIS A 306 3.18 8.66 5.44
CA HIS A 306 2.38 7.82 4.55
C HIS A 306 1.78 8.70 3.47
N LYS A 307 1.98 8.32 2.20
CA LYS A 307 1.42 9.00 1.04
C LYS A 307 0.46 8.06 0.31
N VAL A 308 -0.80 8.50 0.22
CA VAL A 308 -1.89 7.85 -0.54
C VAL A 308 -2.60 8.88 -1.44
N GLY A 309 -3.58 8.42 -2.21
CA GLY A 309 -4.29 9.23 -3.20
C GLY A 309 -3.48 9.45 -4.47
N LYS A 310 -4.16 9.62 -5.59
CA LYS A 310 -3.56 9.65 -6.94
C LYS A 310 -2.73 10.89 -7.25
N GLY A 311 -2.81 11.93 -6.42
CA GLY A 311 -2.11 13.20 -6.61
C GLY A 311 -0.60 13.12 -6.39
N THR A 312 0.05 14.27 -6.59
CA THR A 312 1.51 14.42 -6.57
C THR A 312 1.99 15.03 -5.27
N LEU A 313 2.95 14.39 -4.62
CA LEU A 313 3.73 14.93 -3.51
C LEU A 313 5.14 15.30 -4.01
N GLU A 314 5.47 16.58 -4.07
CA GLU A 314 6.82 17.03 -4.40
C GLU A 314 7.60 17.35 -3.13
N ILE A 315 8.73 16.69 -2.93
CA ILE A 315 9.60 16.88 -1.77
C ILE A 315 10.57 18.02 -2.06
N VAL A 316 10.33 19.15 -1.39
CA VAL A 316 11.15 20.37 -1.41
C VAL A 316 11.66 20.72 -0.01
N THR A 317 11.70 19.72 0.89
CA THR A 317 12.15 19.85 2.28
C THR A 317 13.49 20.58 2.36
N PRO A 318 13.65 21.59 3.23
CA PRO A 318 14.91 22.32 3.37
C PRO A 318 16.01 21.47 4.00
N LYS A 319 17.26 21.88 3.76
CA LYS A 319 18.46 21.27 4.36
C LYS A 319 18.37 21.31 5.89
N ASP A 320 19.06 20.38 6.54
CA ASP A 320 19.14 20.26 8.01
C ASP A 320 17.84 19.87 8.71
N SER A 321 16.76 19.66 7.94
CA SER A 321 15.55 18.98 8.39
C SER A 321 15.89 17.60 8.97
N ILE A 322 15.20 17.23 10.04
CA ILE A 322 15.34 15.89 10.63
C ILE A 322 14.83 14.86 9.63
N GLN A 323 15.66 13.88 9.32
CA GLN A 323 15.34 12.80 8.38
C GLN A 323 14.43 11.74 9.01
N GLY A 324 13.59 11.12 8.19
CA GLY A 324 12.67 10.04 8.60
C GLY A 324 12.46 9.00 7.51
N TYR A 325 11.26 8.42 7.41
CA TYR A 325 10.92 7.38 6.44
C TYR A 325 9.70 7.77 5.63
N LEU A 326 9.63 7.33 4.38
CA LEU A 326 8.48 7.52 3.49
C LEU A 326 7.88 6.16 3.14
N ARG A 327 6.55 6.05 3.22
CA ARG A 327 5.80 4.93 2.62
C ARG A 327 4.89 5.46 1.52
N VAL A 328 5.06 4.93 0.31
CA VAL A 328 4.31 5.33 -0.88
C VAL A 328 3.34 4.21 -1.24
N GLY A 329 2.05 4.49 -1.09
CA GLY A 329 0.97 3.57 -1.46
C GLY A 329 0.32 3.89 -2.80
N ASP A 330 0.21 5.16 -3.17
CA ASP A 330 -0.51 5.57 -4.38
C ASP A 330 -0.06 6.94 -4.89
N GLY A 331 -0.34 7.19 -6.17
CA GLY A 331 -0.07 8.44 -6.88
C GLY A 331 1.41 8.65 -7.15
N LYS A 332 1.81 9.93 -7.18
CA LYS A 332 3.16 10.33 -7.58
C LYS A 332 3.92 10.98 -6.42
N VAL A 333 5.20 10.68 -6.29
CA VAL A 333 6.16 11.40 -5.45
C VAL A 333 7.28 11.93 -6.32
N ILE A 334 7.63 13.20 -6.19
CA ILE A 334 8.75 13.81 -6.91
C ILE A 334 9.82 14.18 -5.90
N PHE A 335 11.05 13.73 -6.12
CA PHE A 335 12.20 14.11 -5.30
C PHE A 335 12.93 15.28 -5.96
N ASN A 336 12.72 16.48 -5.42
CA ASN A 336 13.29 17.73 -5.92
C ASN A 336 14.15 18.43 -4.84
N THR A 337 15.12 17.70 -4.30
CA THR A 337 16.04 18.20 -3.27
C THR A 337 17.45 17.65 -3.47
N GLU A 338 18.45 18.40 -3.01
CA GLU A 338 19.89 18.12 -3.15
C GLU A 338 20.51 17.53 -1.88
N HIS A 339 19.69 17.17 -0.89
CA HIS A 339 20.14 16.57 0.37
C HIS A 339 19.20 15.44 0.80
N GLN A 340 19.67 14.63 1.72
CA GLN A 340 18.90 13.50 2.23
C GLN A 340 17.78 13.95 3.17
N VAL A 341 16.57 13.47 2.87
CA VAL A 341 15.34 13.71 3.63
C VAL A 341 14.84 12.41 4.27
N PHE A 342 15.04 11.29 3.58
CA PHE A 342 14.59 9.97 4.02
C PHE A 342 15.78 9.04 4.26
N LYS A 343 15.74 8.35 5.39
CA LYS A 343 16.59 7.20 5.72
C LYS A 343 16.20 5.97 4.92
N GLY A 344 14.94 5.90 4.48
CA GLY A 344 14.41 4.84 3.63
C GLY A 344 13.05 5.19 3.02
N VAL A 345 12.84 4.72 1.79
CA VAL A 345 11.58 4.85 1.05
C VAL A 345 11.02 3.44 0.76
N TYR A 346 9.79 3.20 1.19
CA TYR A 346 9.09 1.93 1.01
C TYR A 346 7.94 2.07 0.03
N PHE A 347 7.97 1.27 -1.04
CA PHE A 347 6.90 1.15 -2.03
C PHE A 347 6.06 -0.09 -1.75
N THR A 348 4.75 0.03 -1.97
CA THR A 348 3.84 -1.10 -1.86
C THR A 348 2.62 -0.89 -2.76
N SER A 349 1.85 -1.95 -2.96
CA SER A 349 0.61 -2.00 -3.74
C SER A 349 0.74 -1.81 -5.26
N GLY A 350 1.87 -1.31 -5.76
CA GLY A 350 2.13 -1.12 -7.20
C GLY A 350 1.54 0.14 -7.82
N ARG A 351 0.73 0.90 -7.07
CA ARG A 351 0.04 2.10 -7.59
C ARG A 351 0.90 3.37 -7.52
N GLY A 352 1.90 3.38 -6.64
CA GLY A 352 2.79 4.52 -6.45
C GLY A 352 3.93 4.60 -7.47
N THR A 353 4.27 5.81 -7.89
CA THR A 353 5.47 6.13 -8.68
C THR A 353 6.30 7.20 -7.98
N LEU A 354 7.60 6.97 -7.85
CA LEU A 354 8.56 7.99 -7.46
C LEU A 354 9.38 8.44 -8.67
N GLU A 355 9.40 9.73 -8.92
CA GLU A 355 10.19 10.36 -9.97
C GLU A 355 11.35 11.13 -9.35
N LEU A 356 12.54 10.91 -9.91
CA LEU A 356 13.68 11.75 -9.62
C LEU A 356 13.58 13.06 -10.39
N THR A 357 14.14 14.12 -9.84
CA THR A 357 14.44 15.30 -10.65
C THR A 357 15.80 15.10 -11.30
N LYS A 358 15.99 15.60 -12.52
CA LYS A 358 17.30 15.59 -13.16
C LYS A 358 18.36 16.22 -12.24
N ASP A 359 19.53 15.61 -12.14
CA ASP A 359 20.61 15.98 -11.21
C ASP A 359 20.26 15.85 -9.72
N LYS A 360 19.23 15.06 -9.37
CA LYS A 360 18.81 14.88 -7.97
C LYS A 360 18.41 13.45 -7.66
N ALA A 361 19.10 12.84 -6.70
CA ALA A 361 18.75 11.55 -6.09
C ALA A 361 19.03 11.49 -4.58
N GLN A 362 19.46 12.59 -3.98
CA GLN A 362 19.99 12.66 -2.62
C GLN A 362 18.91 12.41 -1.57
N ALA A 363 17.64 12.66 -1.88
CA ALA A 363 16.52 12.55 -0.96
C ALA A 363 16.45 11.21 -0.21
N PHE A 364 16.83 10.08 -0.85
CA PHE A 364 16.89 8.75 -0.21
C PHE A 364 18.33 8.32 0.20
N GLY A 365 19.27 9.26 0.23
CA GLY A 365 20.64 9.05 0.70
C GLY A 365 21.67 8.72 -0.38
N ALA A 366 21.34 8.84 -1.66
CA ALA A 366 22.33 8.71 -2.71
C ALA A 366 23.28 9.91 -2.71
N VAL A 367 24.55 9.67 -3.00
CA VAL A 367 25.59 10.70 -3.09
C VAL A 367 25.90 10.93 -4.56
N LYS A 368 26.01 12.19 -4.98
CA LYS A 368 26.42 12.54 -6.33
C LYS A 368 27.84 12.02 -6.58
N VAL A 369 28.04 11.37 -7.72
CA VAL A 369 29.36 10.95 -8.19
C VAL A 369 29.76 11.92 -9.29
N ASP A 370 30.78 12.73 -9.03
CA ASP A 370 31.22 13.71 -10.01
C ASP A 370 31.80 13.00 -11.23
N PRO A 371 31.44 13.45 -12.45
CA PRO A 371 32.01 12.91 -13.68
C PRO A 371 33.54 13.04 -13.64
N GLN A 372 34.26 11.96 -13.93
CA GLN A 372 35.65 12.09 -14.38
C GLN A 372 35.68 12.81 -15.74
N LEU A 373 36.84 13.37 -16.12
CA LEU A 373 37.01 14.21 -17.31
C LEU A 373 36.42 13.60 -18.61
N ASP A 374 36.38 12.26 -18.69
CA ASP A 374 35.85 11.46 -19.82
C ASP A 374 34.63 10.57 -19.45
N SER A 375 33.83 10.93 -18.43
CA SER A 375 32.76 10.05 -17.90
C SER A 375 31.60 9.80 -18.89
N LYS A 376 31.24 8.52 -19.04
CA LYS A 376 30.08 8.04 -19.83
C LYS A 376 28.76 7.99 -19.05
N LEU A 377 28.75 8.30 -17.75
CA LEU A 377 27.58 8.19 -16.88
C LEU A 377 27.00 9.59 -16.59
N PRO A 378 25.93 10.03 -17.29
CA PRO A 378 25.31 11.32 -17.02
C PRO A 378 24.56 11.27 -15.67
N HIS A 379 24.59 12.39 -14.95
CA HIS A 379 23.80 12.62 -13.73
C HIS A 379 23.91 11.46 -12.74
N HIS A 380 25.16 11.07 -12.41
CA HIS A 380 25.45 9.84 -11.70
C HIS A 380 25.36 10.01 -10.18
N PHE A 381 24.66 9.08 -9.53
CA PHE A 381 24.54 8.97 -8.09
C PHE A 381 24.89 7.55 -7.62
N LYS A 382 25.38 7.45 -6.39
CA LYS A 382 25.66 6.18 -5.73
C LYS A 382 24.92 6.08 -4.40
N LEU A 383 24.17 5.00 -4.23
CA LEU A 383 23.58 4.61 -2.96
C LEU A 383 24.49 3.55 -2.33
N GLU A 384 25.22 3.93 -1.28
CA GLU A 384 26.31 3.10 -0.75
C GLU A 384 25.83 1.75 -0.18
N GLN A 385 24.67 1.71 0.47
CA GLN A 385 24.09 0.50 1.06
C GLN A 385 25.08 -0.29 1.95
N ASN A 386 25.86 0.41 2.77
CA ASN A 386 26.88 -0.19 3.64
C ASN A 386 26.30 -1.12 4.73
N ASN A 387 25.00 -1.02 5.00
CA ASN A 387 24.29 -1.86 5.96
C ASN A 387 23.02 -2.46 5.33
N LYS A 388 22.78 -3.77 5.55
CA LYS A 388 21.64 -4.53 5.01
C LYS A 388 20.28 -3.99 5.48
N ASP A 389 20.22 -3.35 6.63
CA ASP A 389 19.00 -2.74 7.16
C ASP A 389 18.78 -1.32 6.62
N SER A 390 19.78 -0.74 5.92
CA SER A 390 19.77 0.64 5.41
C SER A 390 20.13 0.68 3.92
N LEU A 391 19.22 0.16 3.09
CA LEU A 391 19.35 0.07 1.64
C LEU A 391 18.80 1.29 0.90
N GLY A 392 18.13 2.21 1.60
CA GLY A 392 17.58 3.47 1.06
C GLY A 392 16.25 3.32 0.31
N ILE A 393 16.09 2.28 -0.52
CA ILE A 393 14.86 2.01 -1.27
C ILE A 393 14.44 0.54 -1.08
N TYR A 394 13.14 0.35 -0.82
CA TYR A 394 12.55 -0.96 -0.55
C TYR A 394 11.23 -1.10 -1.30
N PHE A 395 11.11 -2.13 -2.13
CA PHE A 395 9.87 -2.50 -2.80
C PHE A 395 9.24 -3.69 -2.06
N GLY A 396 8.18 -3.42 -1.31
CA GLY A 396 7.38 -4.43 -0.64
C GLY A 396 6.44 -5.18 -1.59
N ASN A 397 5.42 -5.81 -1.01
CA ASN A 397 4.42 -6.56 -1.78
C ASN A 397 3.67 -5.63 -2.74
N GLY A 398 3.54 -6.03 -4.01
CA GLY A 398 2.94 -5.14 -5.01
C GLY A 398 3.94 -4.21 -5.66
N GLY A 399 5.12 -4.03 -5.07
CA GLY A 399 6.15 -3.13 -5.57
C GLY A 399 5.66 -1.70 -5.74
N GLY A 400 5.93 -1.13 -6.91
CA GLY A 400 5.78 0.28 -7.25
C GLY A 400 6.86 0.68 -8.24
N ASN A 401 6.84 1.95 -8.67
CA ASN A 401 7.70 2.41 -9.76
C ASN A 401 8.73 3.42 -9.27
N LEU A 402 9.98 3.26 -9.71
CA LEU A 402 11.05 4.26 -9.58
C LEU A 402 11.44 4.73 -10.98
N ASP A 403 11.15 6.00 -11.28
CA ASP A 403 11.55 6.65 -12.53
C ASP A 403 12.83 7.46 -12.31
N LEU A 404 13.89 7.04 -12.98
CA LEU A 404 15.21 7.64 -12.87
C LEU A 404 15.32 9.01 -13.55
N LYS A 405 14.41 9.35 -14.47
CA LYS A 405 14.37 10.65 -15.17
C LYS A 405 15.74 11.11 -15.70
N GLY A 406 16.45 10.22 -16.38
CA GLY A 406 17.75 10.47 -16.98
C GLY A 406 18.94 10.40 -16.02
N ASN A 407 18.70 10.22 -14.71
CA ASN A 407 19.78 10.01 -13.73
C ASN A 407 20.35 8.59 -13.85
N SER A 408 21.66 8.44 -13.61
CA SER A 408 22.30 7.13 -13.46
C SER A 408 22.46 6.80 -11.98
N LEU A 409 22.23 5.53 -11.60
CA LEU A 409 22.26 5.09 -10.21
C LEU A 409 23.14 3.85 -10.05
N THR A 410 24.14 3.93 -9.17
CA THR A 410 24.88 2.77 -8.67
C THR A 410 24.36 2.37 -7.29
N LEU A 411 24.13 1.08 -7.10
CA LEU A 411 23.80 0.50 -5.81
C LEU A 411 24.35 -0.92 -5.69
N ASN A 412 24.31 -1.48 -4.48
CA ASN A 412 24.77 -2.83 -4.25
C ASN A 412 23.73 -3.87 -4.67
N THR A 413 22.48 -3.71 -4.25
CA THR A 413 21.35 -4.58 -4.58
C THR A 413 20.01 -3.83 -4.55
N ILE A 414 18.96 -4.42 -5.11
CA ILE A 414 17.59 -3.89 -5.10
C ILE A 414 16.74 -4.72 -4.15
N SER A 415 16.30 -4.13 -3.04
CA SER A 415 15.36 -4.78 -2.13
C SER A 415 13.98 -4.84 -2.77
N SER A 416 13.59 -6.01 -3.28
CA SER A 416 12.30 -6.23 -3.94
C SER A 416 11.69 -7.55 -3.51
N ASN A 417 10.39 -7.55 -3.17
CA ASN A 417 9.67 -8.77 -2.80
C ASN A 417 9.12 -9.53 -4.00
N ASP A 418 8.81 -8.83 -5.10
CA ASP A 418 8.23 -9.41 -6.32
C ASP A 418 8.55 -8.55 -7.56
N SER A 419 8.16 -9.05 -8.73
CA SER A 419 8.43 -8.43 -10.04
C SER A 419 7.61 -7.19 -10.36
N ARG A 420 6.72 -6.75 -9.48
CA ARG A 420 6.00 -5.48 -9.61
C ARG A 420 6.79 -4.30 -9.03
N ALA A 421 7.96 -4.55 -8.44
CA ALA A 421 8.98 -3.53 -8.28
C ALA A 421 9.51 -3.18 -9.67
N ASN A 422 9.34 -1.95 -10.15
CA ASN A 422 9.68 -1.57 -11.51
C ASN A 422 10.57 -0.33 -11.53
N ILE A 423 11.71 -0.43 -12.22
CA ILE A 423 12.64 0.69 -12.41
C ILE A 423 12.57 1.12 -13.87
N ILE A 424 12.28 2.38 -14.10
CA ILE A 424 12.05 2.94 -15.44
C ILE A 424 12.88 4.19 -15.67
N ASN A 425 12.92 4.63 -16.93
CA ASN A 425 13.32 5.98 -17.26
C ASN A 425 12.38 6.54 -18.34
N THR A 426 11.62 7.58 -17.99
CA THR A 426 10.75 8.29 -18.94
C THR A 426 11.39 9.53 -19.57
N ASP A 427 12.63 9.87 -19.22
CA ASP A 427 13.36 10.90 -19.95
C ASP A 427 13.65 10.41 -21.38
N THR A 428 13.37 11.23 -22.38
CA THR A 428 13.54 10.86 -23.80
C THR A 428 14.89 11.24 -24.38
N LYS A 429 15.67 12.05 -23.66
CA LYS A 429 16.96 12.58 -24.09
C LYS A 429 18.11 11.80 -23.46
N ASP A 430 18.09 11.68 -22.14
CA ASP A 430 19.17 11.06 -21.38
C ASP A 430 18.83 9.62 -21.04
N THR A 431 19.72 8.70 -21.41
CA THR A 431 19.59 7.27 -21.05
C THR A 431 20.14 7.07 -19.64
N SER A 432 19.33 6.52 -18.74
CA SER A 432 19.75 6.18 -17.37
C SER A 432 20.60 4.91 -17.36
N ASN A 433 21.64 4.86 -16.54
CA ASN A 433 22.39 3.63 -16.29
C ASN A 433 22.11 3.14 -14.87
N MET A 434 21.58 1.93 -14.76
CA MET A 434 21.35 1.24 -13.50
C MET A 434 22.50 0.25 -13.27
N ILE A 435 23.33 0.53 -12.27
CA ILE A 435 24.58 -0.18 -12.02
C ILE A 435 24.46 -0.97 -10.71
N ILE A 436 24.70 -2.28 -10.77
CA ILE A 436 24.58 -3.19 -9.62
C ILE A 436 25.97 -3.72 -9.24
N GLU A 437 26.34 -3.60 -7.96
CA GLU A 437 27.64 -4.11 -7.46
C GLU A 437 27.57 -5.58 -7.03
N GLY A 438 26.48 -6.08 -6.44
CA GLY A 438 26.35 -7.49 -6.05
C GLY A 438 27.36 -7.97 -5.00
N LEU A 439 27.74 -7.11 -4.05
CA LEU A 439 28.57 -7.45 -2.88
C LEU A 439 27.72 -8.12 -1.79
N GLY A 440 28.35 -9.04 -1.06
CA GLY A 440 27.74 -9.72 0.07
C GLY A 440 27.50 -8.83 1.30
N TYR A 441 26.79 -9.39 2.27
CA TYR A 441 26.64 -8.81 3.60
C TYR A 441 26.99 -9.85 4.66
N LYS A 442 27.86 -9.49 5.59
CA LYS A 442 28.20 -10.29 6.78
C LYS A 442 27.92 -9.47 8.03
N ASP A 443 27.18 -10.03 8.97
CA ASP A 443 26.73 -9.32 10.19
C ASP A 443 26.11 -7.96 9.86
N LYS A 444 25.27 -7.95 8.82
CA LYS A 444 24.60 -6.78 8.22
C LYS A 444 25.52 -5.76 7.54
N SER A 445 26.83 -5.91 7.58
CA SER A 445 27.78 -4.97 6.96
C SER A 445 28.17 -5.42 5.55
N LYS A 446 28.21 -4.47 4.60
CA LYS A 446 28.59 -4.74 3.20
C LYS A 446 30.04 -5.24 3.14
N THR A 447 30.28 -6.35 2.45
CA THR A 447 31.62 -6.93 2.28
C THR A 447 32.33 -6.38 1.05
N GLN A 448 33.60 -6.75 0.87
CA GLN A 448 34.35 -6.48 -0.37
C GLN A 448 34.21 -7.61 -1.39
N ASP A 449 33.71 -8.77 -0.97
CA ASP A 449 33.52 -9.94 -1.82
C ASP A 449 32.13 -9.92 -2.45
N LYS A 450 32.05 -10.37 -3.71
CA LYS A 450 30.79 -10.56 -4.43
C LYS A 450 30.02 -11.74 -3.84
N ALA A 451 28.70 -11.70 -3.95
CA ALA A 451 27.82 -12.77 -3.54
C ALA A 451 26.71 -12.98 -4.56
N ASP A 452 26.19 -14.20 -4.63
CA ASP A 452 25.02 -14.49 -5.44
C ASP A 452 23.88 -13.55 -5.05
N THR A 453 23.36 -12.85 -6.05
CA THR A 453 22.37 -11.79 -5.87
C THR A 453 21.23 -12.02 -6.84
N ILE A 454 20.00 -12.10 -6.31
CA ILE A 454 18.78 -12.21 -7.12
C ILE A 454 18.08 -10.86 -7.12
N ILE A 455 17.71 -10.39 -8.32
CA ILE A 455 16.97 -9.16 -8.55
C ILE A 455 15.56 -9.53 -9.04
N HIS A 456 14.60 -9.43 -8.12
CA HIS A 456 13.18 -9.64 -8.42
C HIS A 456 12.57 -8.48 -9.19
N ALA A 457 13.13 -7.27 -9.06
CA ALA A 457 12.64 -6.09 -9.74
C ALA A 457 12.65 -6.25 -11.27
N SER A 458 11.61 -5.68 -11.89
CA SER A 458 11.49 -5.50 -13.32
C SER A 458 12.07 -4.14 -13.76
N PHE A 459 12.35 -4.03 -15.04
CA PHE A 459 12.95 -2.86 -15.67
C PHE A 459 12.20 -2.47 -16.93
N GLY A 460 11.88 -1.18 -17.07
CA GLY A 460 11.24 -0.60 -18.27
C GLY A 460 9.85 -1.14 -18.59
N GLN A 461 9.14 -1.70 -17.60
CA GLN A 461 7.78 -2.22 -17.80
C GLN A 461 6.75 -1.08 -17.81
N SER A 462 5.53 -1.38 -18.28
CA SER A 462 4.42 -0.44 -18.20
C SER A 462 4.12 -0.07 -16.74
N THR A 463 3.87 1.21 -16.49
CA THR A 463 3.39 1.72 -15.20
C THR A 463 1.90 2.03 -15.20
N ASP A 464 1.28 2.00 -16.37
CA ASP A 464 -0.16 2.18 -16.54
C ASP A 464 -0.80 0.81 -16.79
N SER A 465 -1.84 0.52 -16.00
CA SER A 465 -2.61 -0.73 -16.05
C SER A 465 -3.63 -0.77 -17.19
N LYS A 466 -3.95 0.39 -17.78
CA LYS A 466 -4.93 0.55 -18.87
C LYS A 466 -4.27 0.70 -20.23
N ASN A 467 -3.17 1.45 -20.30
CA ASN A 467 -2.46 1.71 -21.54
C ASN A 467 -1.00 1.28 -21.39
N ASP A 468 -0.54 0.36 -22.23
CA ASP A 468 0.86 -0.04 -22.22
C ASP A 468 1.77 1.13 -22.62
N ASN A 469 2.58 1.60 -21.67
CA ASN A 469 3.57 2.65 -21.87
C ASN A 469 5.03 2.14 -21.77
N SER A 470 5.24 0.82 -21.82
CA SER A 470 6.57 0.20 -21.72
C SER A 470 7.58 0.73 -22.74
N LYS A 471 7.14 1.09 -23.96
CA LYS A 471 7.98 1.65 -25.04
C LYS A 471 8.68 2.96 -24.64
N THR A 472 8.08 3.76 -23.77
CA THR A 472 8.64 5.04 -23.32
C THR A 472 9.36 4.93 -21.98
N ASN A 473 9.29 3.77 -21.32
CA ASN A 473 9.85 3.55 -19.99
C ASN A 473 11.21 2.85 -20.02
N GLY A 474 11.54 2.17 -21.13
CA GLY A 474 12.74 1.35 -21.31
C GLY A 474 14.01 2.12 -21.69
N ASN A 475 14.06 3.45 -21.53
CA ASN A 475 15.25 4.24 -21.86
C ASN A 475 16.37 4.10 -20.79
N LEU A 476 16.74 2.87 -20.44
CA LEU A 476 17.79 2.59 -19.47
C LEU A 476 18.71 1.45 -19.90
N ASN A 477 19.95 1.48 -19.43
CA ASN A 477 20.91 0.38 -19.50
C ASN A 477 21.05 -0.29 -18.14
N LEU A 478 21.27 -1.60 -18.15
CA LEU A 478 21.64 -2.37 -16.97
C LEU A 478 23.15 -2.65 -17.03
N ILE A 479 23.86 -2.44 -15.93
CA ILE A 479 25.29 -2.66 -15.84
C ILE A 479 25.59 -3.48 -14.57
N TYR A 480 26.19 -4.65 -14.74
CA TYR A 480 26.69 -5.45 -13.61
C TYR A 480 28.21 -5.34 -13.52
N LYS A 481 28.69 -4.87 -12.36
CA LYS A 481 30.11 -4.90 -12.01
C LYS A 481 30.42 -6.21 -11.29
N GLY A 482 30.85 -7.22 -12.04
CA GLY A 482 31.15 -8.56 -11.56
C GLY A 482 32.43 -8.67 -10.74
N ASP A 483 32.79 -9.91 -10.43
CA ASP A 483 34.01 -10.26 -9.68
C ASP A 483 35.22 -10.35 -10.62
N ASP A 484 36.14 -9.40 -10.55
CA ASP A 484 37.38 -9.42 -11.32
C ASP A 484 38.46 -10.36 -10.74
N LYS A 485 38.26 -10.89 -9.53
CA LYS A 485 39.24 -11.77 -8.85
C LYS A 485 39.02 -13.25 -9.16
N THR A 486 37.78 -13.65 -9.43
CA THR A 486 37.41 -15.05 -9.66
C THR A 486 37.25 -15.35 -11.16
N SER A 487 37.88 -16.42 -11.65
CA SER A 487 37.78 -16.86 -13.06
C SER A 487 36.33 -17.08 -13.51
N ILE A 488 36.00 -16.67 -14.75
CA ILE A 488 34.67 -16.82 -15.35
C ILE A 488 34.16 -18.27 -15.34
N ASP A 489 35.04 -19.25 -15.42
CA ASP A 489 34.69 -20.67 -15.44
C ASP A 489 34.54 -21.30 -14.04
N SER A 490 34.90 -20.57 -12.98
CA SER A 490 34.80 -21.07 -11.60
C SER A 490 33.35 -21.27 -11.16
N THR A 491 33.07 -22.37 -10.46
CA THR A 491 31.78 -22.61 -9.79
C THR A 491 31.50 -21.62 -8.67
N ASP A 492 32.55 -21.02 -8.08
CA ASP A 492 32.44 -20.08 -6.96
C ASP A 492 32.26 -18.63 -7.41
N LYS A 493 32.23 -18.38 -8.73
CA LYS A 493 32.02 -17.03 -9.26
C LYS A 493 30.57 -16.60 -9.02
N ALA A 494 30.41 -15.57 -8.20
CA ALA A 494 29.11 -14.99 -7.88
C ALA A 494 28.30 -14.63 -9.14
N ALA A 495 27.02 -14.95 -9.11
CA ALA A 495 26.07 -14.65 -10.17
C ALA A 495 25.11 -13.51 -9.78
N LEU A 496 24.82 -12.63 -10.75
CA LEU A 496 23.67 -11.74 -10.69
C LEU A 496 22.52 -12.38 -11.47
N VAL A 497 21.45 -12.73 -10.77
CA VAL A 497 20.27 -13.38 -11.34
C VAL A 497 19.16 -12.35 -11.48
N PHE A 498 18.59 -12.24 -12.68
CA PHE A 498 17.35 -11.51 -12.91
C PHE A 498 16.21 -12.52 -13.10
N ASP A 499 15.18 -12.42 -12.28
CA ASP A 499 13.94 -13.21 -12.42
C ASP A 499 12.67 -12.32 -12.52
N GLY A 500 12.85 -11.01 -12.57
CA GLY A 500 11.85 -10.04 -13.03
C GLY A 500 11.83 -9.87 -14.55
N ASN A 501 11.02 -8.93 -15.04
CA ASN A 501 10.92 -8.63 -16.47
C ASN A 501 11.94 -7.57 -16.88
N VAL A 502 12.67 -7.77 -17.98
CA VAL A 502 13.69 -6.82 -18.46
C VAL A 502 13.29 -6.25 -19.82
N ASN A 503 13.00 -4.96 -19.85
CA ASN A 503 12.86 -4.15 -21.07
C ASN A 503 13.83 -2.96 -20.96
N ALA A 504 15.06 -3.16 -21.44
CA ALA A 504 16.15 -2.19 -21.35
C ALA A 504 16.83 -2.04 -22.72
N LYS A 505 17.53 -0.92 -22.93
CA LYS A 505 18.30 -0.67 -24.16
C LYS A 505 19.50 -1.61 -24.31
N GLY A 506 20.10 -1.99 -23.19
CA GLY A 506 21.28 -2.86 -23.18
C GLY A 506 21.58 -3.40 -21.80
N LEU A 507 22.33 -4.50 -21.78
CA LEU A 507 22.91 -5.11 -20.60
C LEU A 507 24.43 -5.20 -20.82
N GLU A 508 25.19 -4.57 -19.93
CA GLU A 508 26.65 -4.66 -19.88
C GLU A 508 27.07 -5.47 -18.66
N VAL A 509 28.02 -6.39 -18.86
CA VAL A 509 28.54 -7.25 -17.81
C VAL A 509 30.05 -7.14 -17.80
N ASP A 510 30.59 -6.56 -16.75
CA ASP A 510 32.03 -6.44 -16.53
C ASP A 510 32.49 -7.59 -15.61
N ASN A 511 33.28 -8.53 -16.13
CA ASN A 511 33.87 -9.64 -15.38
C ASN A 511 32.88 -10.43 -14.49
N GLY A 512 31.61 -10.58 -14.90
CA GLY A 512 30.54 -11.18 -14.08
C GLY A 512 29.84 -12.37 -14.74
N LYS A 513 29.12 -13.15 -13.93
CA LYS A 513 28.10 -14.10 -14.41
C LYS A 513 26.72 -13.45 -14.27
N VAL A 514 25.95 -13.46 -15.35
CA VAL A 514 24.53 -13.05 -15.32
C VAL A 514 23.65 -14.22 -15.74
N VAL A 515 22.58 -14.42 -14.99
CA VAL A 515 21.55 -15.41 -15.29
C VAL A 515 20.23 -14.69 -15.49
N LEU A 516 19.55 -14.98 -16.60
CA LEU A 516 18.18 -14.57 -16.86
C LEU A 516 17.29 -15.80 -16.71
N GLN A 517 16.31 -15.76 -15.81
CA GLN A 517 15.46 -16.92 -15.54
C GLN A 517 14.00 -16.53 -15.33
N GLY A 518 13.11 -17.52 -15.40
CA GLY A 518 11.74 -17.34 -14.91
C GLY A 518 11.70 -17.33 -13.37
N HIS A 519 10.69 -16.67 -12.82
CA HIS A 519 10.40 -16.71 -11.39
C HIS A 519 9.48 -17.90 -11.07
N PRO A 520 9.86 -18.83 -10.17
CA PRO A 520 8.95 -19.84 -9.66
C PRO A 520 7.70 -19.18 -9.06
N THR A 521 6.51 -19.64 -9.44
CA THR A 521 5.26 -19.10 -8.90
C THR A 521 5.27 -19.17 -7.38
N THR A 522 5.02 -18.04 -6.72
CA THR A 522 4.96 -18.00 -5.27
C THR A 522 3.67 -18.64 -4.78
N HIS A 523 3.80 -19.56 -3.83
CA HIS A 523 2.67 -20.22 -3.17
C HIS A 523 2.60 -19.79 -1.70
N ALA A 524 1.39 -19.78 -1.15
CA ALA A 524 1.20 -19.61 0.29
C ALA A 524 1.92 -20.74 1.05
N TYR A 525 2.51 -20.41 2.19
CA TYR A 525 3.20 -21.36 3.04
C TYR A 525 2.89 -21.06 4.51
N ILE A 526 2.92 -22.10 5.34
CA ILE A 526 2.73 -21.97 6.79
C ILE A 526 4.05 -21.50 7.40
N ARG A 527 4.07 -20.31 8.00
CA ARG A 527 5.28 -19.72 8.59
C ARG A 527 5.34 -19.97 10.10
N ASN A 528 5.42 -21.24 10.51
CA ASN A 528 5.71 -21.62 11.89
C ASN A 528 6.76 -22.74 11.90
N GLN A 529 7.95 -22.45 12.42
CA GLN A 529 9.10 -23.36 12.43
C GLN A 529 8.84 -24.65 13.25
N ASP A 530 8.06 -24.57 14.33
CA ASP A 530 7.74 -25.75 15.16
C ASP A 530 6.74 -26.68 14.47
N ILE A 531 5.82 -26.11 13.68
CA ILE A 531 4.83 -26.87 12.90
C ILE A 531 5.48 -27.47 11.64
N THR A 532 6.32 -26.72 10.93
CA THR A 532 6.98 -27.22 9.71
C THR A 532 8.01 -28.31 10.00
N THR A 533 8.73 -28.23 11.13
CA THR A 533 9.74 -29.24 11.50
C THR A 533 9.12 -30.52 12.08
N SER A 534 7.99 -30.44 12.80
CA SER A 534 7.28 -31.61 13.32
C SER A 534 6.56 -32.41 12.22
N LEU A 535 5.96 -31.73 11.24
CA LEU A 535 5.35 -32.38 10.07
C LEU A 535 6.38 -32.96 9.10
N GLY A 536 7.52 -32.29 8.91
CA GLY A 536 8.63 -32.78 8.09
C GLY A 536 9.22 -34.11 8.59
N LYS A 537 9.26 -34.33 9.91
CA LYS A 537 9.68 -35.62 10.48
C LYS A 537 8.63 -36.73 10.26
N ILE A 538 7.34 -36.47 10.45
CA ILE A 538 6.32 -37.53 10.38
C ILE A 538 6.13 -38.08 8.95
N ILE A 539 6.29 -37.24 7.93
CA ILE A 539 6.13 -37.67 6.53
C ILE A 539 7.38 -38.38 6.00
N PHE A 540 8.59 -37.99 6.43
CA PHE A 540 9.82 -38.68 5.99
C PHE A 540 10.00 -40.07 6.61
N TYR A 541 9.50 -40.32 7.82
CA TYR A 541 9.56 -41.64 8.48
C TYR A 541 8.42 -42.59 8.10
N SER A 542 7.44 -42.15 7.30
CA SER A 542 6.37 -43.02 6.78
C SER A 542 6.51 -43.36 5.28
N LEU A 543 7.50 -42.77 4.62
CA LEU A 543 7.87 -43.01 3.21
C LEU A 543 9.23 -43.73 3.05
N LEU A 544 9.88 -44.08 4.17
CA LEU A 544 11.01 -45.02 4.30
C LEU A 544 10.52 -46.21 5.11
#